data_AF-A0A7V3RDE0-F1
#
_entry.id   AF-A0A7V3RDE0-F1
#
_cell.length_a   1.000
_cell.length_b   1.000
_cell.length_c   1.000
_cell.angle_alpha   90.00
_cell.angle_beta   90.00
_cell.angle_gamma   90.00
#
_symmetry.space_group_name_H-M   'P 1'
#
loop_
_entity.id
_entity.type
_entity.pdbx_description
1 polymer ?
#
loop_
_entity_poly.entity_id
_entity_poly.type
_entity_poly.pdbx_seq_one_letter_code
_entity_poly.pdbx_strand_id
1 'polypeptide(L)'
;MTWRGWTALIAGIWFIIASFIPLGGTGNLINDLIVGIIVAIVGFLMIPEHASWQGWIIGLIGGVWMIIAAFMPFITEHHMANLINDLVVGIIILVVALFERPRKRA
;
A
#
# COMPACT_ATOMS: atom_id res chain seq x y z
N MET A 1 0.05 -14.72 9.88
CA MET A 1 -0.04 -13.26 9.82
C MET A 1 -1.01 -12.75 10.86
N THR A 2 -0.79 -11.56 11.37
CA THR A 2 -1.78 -10.79 12.13
C THR A 2 -2.87 -10.25 11.21
N TRP A 3 -3.94 -9.69 11.77
CA TRP A 3 -4.97 -9.01 10.97
C TRP A 3 -4.37 -7.85 10.15
N ARG A 4 -3.34 -7.18 10.69
CA ARG A 4 -2.59 -6.11 10.00
C ARG A 4 -1.86 -6.66 8.78
N GLY A 5 -1.18 -7.79 8.94
CA GLY A 5 -0.49 -8.47 7.83
C GLY A 5 -1.45 -8.85 6.71
N TRP A 6 -2.62 -9.37 7.06
CA TRP A 6 -3.67 -9.67 6.09
C TRP A 6 -4.24 -8.43 5.41
N THR A 7 -4.51 -7.35 6.14
CA THR A 7 -4.99 -6.09 5.55
C THR A 7 -3.97 -5.53 4.56
N ALA A 8 -2.68 -5.52 4.92
CA ALA A 8 -1.61 -5.10 4.02
C ALA A 8 -1.52 -6.01 2.79
N LEU A 9 -1.60 -7.33 2.96
CA LEU A 9 -1.59 -8.28 1.85
C LEU A 9 -2.73 -8.01 0.86
N ILE A 10 -3.95 -7.85 1.36
CA ILE A 10 -5.14 -7.55 0.54
C ILE A 10 -4.98 -6.19 -0.15
N ALA A 11 -4.48 -5.17 0.54
CA ALA A 11 -4.24 -3.85 -0.05
C ALA A 11 -3.18 -3.89 -1.16
N GLY A 12 -2.12 -4.70 -1.01
CA GLY A 12 -1.13 -4.92 -2.05
C GLY A 12 -1.74 -5.59 -3.29
N ILE A 13 -2.57 -6.62 -3.11
CA ILE A 13 -3.33 -7.25 -4.21
C ILE A 13 -4.25 -6.23 -4.87
N TRP A 14 -4.95 -5.42 -4.06
CA TRP A 14 -5.85 -4.40 -4.57
C TRP A 14 -5.13 -3.40 -5.46
N PHE A 15 -3.98 -2.85 -5.04
CA PHE A 15 -3.22 -1.91 -5.88
C PHE A 15 -2.77 -2.53 -7.21
N ILE A 16 -2.35 -3.79 -7.19
CA ILE A 16 -2.03 -4.51 -8.44
C ILE A 16 -3.24 -4.57 -9.35
N ILE A 17 -4.42 -4.93 -8.84
CA ILE A 17 -5.65 -4.99 -9.64
C ILE A 17 -6.05 -3.59 -10.12
N ALA A 18 -6.04 -2.61 -9.23
CA ALA A 18 -6.41 -1.22 -9.52
C ALA A 18 -5.55 -0.60 -10.62
N SER A 19 -4.27 -0.97 -10.70
CA SER A 19 -3.35 -0.50 -11.76
C SER A 19 -3.84 -0.77 -13.19
N PHE A 20 -4.71 -1.77 -13.38
CA PHE A 20 -5.28 -2.14 -14.68
C PHE A 20 -6.71 -1.62 -14.90
N ILE A 21 -7.30 -0.93 -13.92
CA ILE A 21 -8.66 -0.39 -14.02
C ILE A 21 -8.60 1.09 -14.44
N PRO A 22 -9.27 1.51 -15.53
CA PRO A 22 -9.29 2.90 -15.96
C PRO A 22 -10.26 3.73 -15.11
N LEU A 23 -9.83 4.15 -13.91
CA LEU A 23 -10.67 4.92 -12.97
C LEU A 23 -10.76 6.43 -13.30
N GLY A 24 -9.86 6.95 -14.14
CA GLY A 24 -9.72 8.38 -14.45
C GLY A 24 -9.06 9.17 -13.32
N GLY A 25 -8.71 10.44 -13.56
CA GLY A 25 -7.89 11.24 -12.64
C GLY A 25 -8.43 11.33 -11.21
N THR A 26 -9.73 11.66 -11.07
CA THR A 26 -10.39 11.72 -9.75
C THR A 26 -10.47 10.35 -9.09
N GLY A 27 -10.72 9.29 -9.87
CA GLY A 27 -10.83 7.93 -9.34
C GLY A 27 -9.48 7.40 -8.84
N ASN A 28 -8.41 7.65 -9.59
CA ASN A 28 -7.02 7.34 -9.20
C ASN A 28 -6.64 8.07 -7.91
N LEU A 29 -6.89 9.38 -7.84
CA LEU A 29 -6.66 10.18 -6.63
C LEU A 29 -7.35 9.57 -5.41
N ILE A 30 -8.65 9.27 -5.54
CA ILE A 30 -9.44 8.72 -4.42
C ILE A 30 -8.92 7.33 -4.02
N ASN A 31 -8.60 6.47 -5.00
CA ASN A 31 -8.05 5.14 -4.77
C ASN A 31 -6.73 5.23 -3.98
N ASP A 32 -5.78 6.01 -4.49
CA ASP A 32 -4.44 6.11 -3.93
C ASP A 32 -4.45 6.73 -2.54
N LEU A 33 -5.29 7.76 -2.35
CA LEU A 33 -5.42 8.43 -1.07
C LEU A 33 -6.06 7.51 -0.02
N ILE A 34 -7.21 6.91 -0.32
CA ILE A 34 -7.96 6.12 0.67
C ILE A 34 -7.20 4.85 1.02
N VAL A 35 -6.76 4.09 0.02
CA VAL A 35 -6.04 2.84 0.26
C VAL A 35 -4.65 3.14 0.85
N GLY A 36 -3.99 4.22 0.40
CA GLY A 36 -2.74 4.71 0.98
C GLY A 36 -2.85 5.04 2.48
N ILE A 37 -3.91 5.73 2.91
CA ILE A 37 -4.19 6.01 4.33
C ILE A 37 -4.34 4.70 5.13
N ILE A 38 -5.13 3.75 4.63
CA ILE A 38 -5.34 2.46 5.29
C ILE A 38 -4.01 1.73 5.45
N VAL A 39 -3.21 1.67 4.39
CA VAL A 39 -1.89 1.01 4.38
C VAL A 39 -0.92 1.72 5.31
N ALA A 40 -0.91 3.05 5.35
CA ALA A 40 -0.05 3.83 6.24
C ALA A 40 -0.35 3.50 7.72
N ILE A 41 -1.63 3.57 8.11
CA ILE A 41 -2.07 3.27 9.47
C ILE A 41 -1.69 1.83 9.84
N VAL A 42 -2.04 0.86 9.00
CA VAL A 42 -1.78 -0.56 9.24
C VAL A 42 -0.28 -0.84 9.35
N GLY A 43 0.53 -0.27 8.45
CA GLY A 43 1.98 -0.41 8.47
C GLY A 43 2.61 0.17 9.74
N PHE A 44 2.26 1.39 10.13
CA PHE A 44 2.80 1.98 11.36
C PHE A 44 2.36 1.22 12.63
N LEU A 45 1.15 0.66 12.64
CA LEU A 45 0.70 -0.19 13.73
C LEU A 45 1.53 -1.49 13.84
N MET A 46 2.20 -1.98 12.80
CA MET A 46 3.06 -3.16 12.88
C MET A 46 4.37 -2.91 13.64
N ILE A 47 4.82 -1.65 13.72
CA ILE A 47 6.15 -1.31 14.27
C ILE A 47 6.33 -1.75 15.73
N PRO A 48 5.38 -1.49 16.64
CA PRO A 48 5.51 -1.89 18.04
C PRO A 48 5.42 -3.42 18.27
N GLU A 49 5.02 -4.21 17.27
CA GLU A 49 4.74 -5.65 17.42
C GLU A 49 5.85 -6.58 16.91
N HIS A 50 7.11 -6.11 16.88
CA HIS A 50 8.29 -6.84 16.38
C HIS A 50 8.30 -7.11 14.86
N ALA A 51 7.36 -6.53 14.10
CA ALA A 51 7.39 -6.50 12.63
C ALA A 51 7.83 -5.12 12.11
N SER A 52 8.87 -4.55 12.75
CA SER A 52 9.29 -3.16 12.55
C SER A 52 9.71 -2.85 11.12
N TRP A 53 10.51 -3.71 10.49
CA TRP A 53 10.97 -3.45 9.12
C TRP A 53 9.83 -3.57 8.10
N GLN A 54 8.90 -4.51 8.29
CA GLN A 54 7.68 -4.60 7.47
C GLN A 54 6.80 -3.36 7.67
N GLY A 55 6.63 -2.94 8.92
CA GLY A 55 5.83 -1.76 9.28
C GLY A 55 6.37 -0.48 8.67
N TRP A 56 7.70 -0.29 8.64
CA TRP A 56 8.32 0.85 7.95
C TRP A 56 8.14 0.79 6.44
N ILE A 57 8.37 -0.36 5.80
CA ILE A 57 8.22 -0.46 4.34
C ILE A 57 6.75 -0.31 3.94
N ILE A 58 5.84 -1.04 4.57
CA ILE A 58 4.40 -0.97 4.27
C ILE A 58 3.86 0.42 4.62
N GLY A 59 4.19 0.95 5.80
CA GLY A 59 3.66 2.22 6.29
C GLY A 59 4.22 3.43 5.55
N LEU A 60 5.54 3.54 5.44
CA LEU A 60 6.21 4.69 4.83
C LEU A 60 6.31 4.56 3.30
N ILE A 61 6.90 3.45 2.82
CA ILE A 61 7.16 3.28 1.38
C ILE A 61 5.87 2.90 0.63
N GLY A 62 4.97 2.15 1.26
CA GLY A 62 3.64 1.88 0.70
C GLY A 62 2.68 3.03 0.97
N GLY A 63 2.21 3.14 2.21
CA GLY A 63 1.10 4.02 2.57
C GLY A 63 1.37 5.51 2.34
N VAL A 64 2.44 6.05 2.96
CA VAL A 64 2.76 7.48 2.85
C VAL A 64 3.10 7.88 1.41
N TRP A 65 3.84 7.05 0.67
CA TRP A 65 4.07 7.29 -0.74
C TRP A 65 2.78 7.39 -1.54
N MET A 66 1.83 6.47 -1.37
CA MET A 66 0.55 6.51 -2.11
C MET A 66 -0.26 7.77 -1.79
N ILE A 67 -0.24 8.24 -0.53
CA ILE A 67 -0.87 9.50 -0.16
C ILE A 67 -0.24 10.68 -0.92
N ILE A 68 1.10 10.71 -1.03
CA ILE A 68 1.81 11.75 -1.77
C ILE A 68 1.49 11.63 -3.27
N ALA A 69 1.52 10.42 -3.82
CA ALA A 69 1.26 10.13 -5.22
C ALA A 69 -0.15 10.57 -5.65
N ALA A 70 -1.15 10.43 -4.77
CA ALA A 70 -2.53 10.87 -5.02
C ALA A 70 -2.64 12.38 -5.36
N PHE A 71 -1.70 13.21 -4.87
CA PHE A 71 -1.66 14.64 -5.14
C PHE A 71 -0.66 15.03 -6.23
N MET A 72 -0.10 14.07 -6.96
CA MET A 72 0.76 14.31 -8.11
C MET A 72 -0.04 14.15 -9.42
N PRO A 73 -0.41 15.25 -10.12
CA PRO A 73 -1.18 15.16 -11.36
C PRO A 73 -0.50 14.32 -12.44
N PHE A 74 0.85 14.33 -12.45
CA PHE A 74 1.62 13.48 -13.35
C PHE A 74 1.34 11.98 -13.18
N ILE A 75 1.01 11.53 -11.97
CA ILE A 75 0.66 10.13 -11.68
C ILE A 75 -0.83 9.91 -11.98
N THR A 76 -1.70 10.73 -11.40
CA THR A 76 -3.15 10.46 -11.41
C THR A 76 -3.81 10.70 -12.77
N GLU A 77 -3.33 11.64 -13.59
CA GLU A 77 -3.92 11.97 -14.90
C GLU A 77 -3.31 11.18 -16.06
N HIS A 78 -2.13 10.58 -15.89
CA HIS A 78 -1.46 9.81 -16.93
C HIS A 78 -1.57 8.31 -16.67
N HIS A 79 -2.33 7.62 -17.53
CA HIS A 79 -2.62 6.19 -17.39
C HIS A 79 -1.38 5.32 -17.14
N MET A 80 -0.31 5.51 -17.92
CA MET A 80 0.92 4.72 -17.76
C MET A 80 1.68 5.01 -16.47
N ALA A 81 1.66 6.27 -16.00
CA ALA A 81 2.31 6.64 -14.75
C ALA A 81 1.56 6.05 -13.55
N ASN A 82 0.23 6.16 -13.54
CA ASN A 82 -0.63 5.53 -12.53
C ASN A 82 -0.44 4.02 -12.48
N LEU A 83 -0.49 3.37 -13.65
CA LEU A 83 -0.32 1.92 -13.75
C LEU A 83 0.99 1.47 -13.13
N ILE A 84 2.10 2.09 -13.51
CA ILE A 84 3.43 1.73 -12.99
C ILE A 84 3.50 1.99 -11.48
N ASN A 85 2.97 3.13 -11.02
CA ASN A 85 2.95 3.48 -9.60
C ASN A 85 2.23 2.42 -8.76
N ASP A 86 0.97 2.15 -9.09
CA ASP A 86 0.11 1.26 -8.31
C ASP A 86 0.60 -0.19 -8.38
N LEU A 87 1.06 -0.62 -9.56
CA LEU A 87 1.60 -1.96 -9.75
C LEU A 87 2.86 -2.19 -8.90
N VAL A 88 3.83 -1.25 -8.97
CA VAL A 88 5.10 -1.38 -8.24
C VAL A 88 4.87 -1.34 -6.74
N VAL A 89 4.10 -0.36 -6.26
CA VAL A 89 3.81 -0.23 -4.83
C VAL A 89 2.98 -1.42 -4.32
N GLY A 90 2.00 -1.89 -5.11
CA GLY A 90 1.22 -3.07 -4.81
C GLY A 90 2.08 -4.34 -4.68
N ILE A 91 3.04 -4.55 -5.58
CA ILE A 91 3.99 -5.67 -5.50
C ILE A 91 4.88 -5.57 -4.25
N ILE A 92 5.39 -4.38 -3.94
CA ILE A 92 6.22 -4.16 -2.74
C ILE A 92 5.42 -4.52 -1.48
N ILE A 93 4.21 -3.97 -1.35
CA ILE A 93 3.35 -4.23 -0.18
C ILE A 93 3.01 -5.72 -0.09
N LEU A 94 2.62 -6.35 -1.22
CA LEU A 94 2.28 -7.77 -1.28
C LEU A 94 3.44 -8.64 -0.78
N VAL A 95 4.63 -8.45 -1.35
CA VAL A 95 5.81 -9.25 -1.02
C VAL A 95 6.20 -9.04 0.44
N VAL A 96 6.26 -7.79 0.91
CA VAL A 96 6.66 -7.47 2.29
C VAL A 96 5.66 -8.02 3.30
N ALA A 97 4.36 -7.93 3.00
CA ALA A 97 3.32 -8.46 3.87
C ALA A 97 3.54 -9.95 4.13
N LEU A 98 3.90 -10.76 3.12
CA LEU A 98 4.16 -12.21 3.26
C LEU A 98 5.23 -12.57 4.32
N PHE A 99 6.13 -11.64 4.64
CA PHE A 99 7.13 -11.83 5.68
C PHE A 99 6.67 -11.41 7.09
N GLU A 100 5.46 -10.87 7.24
CA GLU A 100 4.90 -10.53 8.55
C GLU A 100 4.58 -11.81 9.35
N ARG A 101 5.07 -11.83 10.60
CA ARG A 101 4.90 -12.96 11.51
C ARG A 101 4.27 -12.46 12.81
N PRO A 102 3.21 -13.13 13.30
CA PRO A 102 2.65 -12.79 14.59
C PRO A 102 3.68 -13.05 15.69
N ARG A 103 3.67 -12.19 16.72
CA ARG A 103 4.49 -12.35 17.91
C ARG A 103 4.25 -13.74 18.52
N LYS A 104 5.31 -14.54 18.68
CA LYS A 104 5.23 -15.81 19.41
C LYS A 104 4.78 -15.50 20.85
N ARG A 105 3.63 -16.05 21.24
CA ARG A 105 3.23 -16.08 22.65
C ARG A 105 4.12 -17.14 23.31
N ALA A 106 5.01 -16.69 24.19
CA ALA A 106 5.79 -17.56 25.07
C ALA A 106 4.89 -18.10 26.17
#